data_AF-A0A0G0LFS3-F1
#
_entry.id   AF-A0A0G0LFS3-F1
#
_cell.length_a   1.000
_cell.length_b   1.000
_cell.length_c   1.000
_cell.angle_alpha   90.00
_cell.angle_beta   90.00
_cell.angle_gamma   90.00
#
_symmetry.space_group_name_H-M   'P 1'
#
loop_
_entity.id
_entity.type
_entity.pdbx_description
1 polymer ?
#
loop_
_entity_poly.entity_id
_entity_poly.type
_entity_poly.pdbx_seq_one_letter_code
_entity_poly.pdbx_strand_id
1 'polypeptide(L)'
;MRQSWKDYEEAADKGPVALGWKILGAIVLFVIVISVIGWAMGWFSEAAKVTQEQFGPSALLKKYEWFKDVSAQLDKKRADIKVYDGRMTAMESSYKGKSRGQWPREDREQYNVWSSEAAGVKASYNELAAQYNAQMAKFNWRFANKGQLPEGASEPLPREYKTYTEN
;
A
#
# COMPACT_ATOMS: atom_id res chain seq x y z
N MET A 1 47.57 5.55 -14.40
CA MET A 1 48.76 6.22 -15.00
C MET A 1 49.02 7.50 -14.22
N ARG A 2 50.18 7.62 -13.56
CA ARG A 2 50.58 8.87 -12.88
C ARG A 2 51.17 9.79 -13.95
N GLN A 3 50.44 10.83 -14.34
CA GLN A 3 51.02 11.90 -15.16
C GLN A 3 52.05 12.65 -14.30
N SER A 4 53.27 12.76 -14.79
CA SER A 4 54.36 13.46 -14.13
C SER A 4 54.51 14.87 -14.70
N TRP A 5 55.07 15.79 -13.92
CA TRP A 5 55.35 17.16 -14.37
C TRP A 5 56.21 17.20 -15.65
N LYS A 6 57.07 16.20 -15.85
CA LYS A 6 57.88 16.04 -17.06
C LYS A 6 57.05 15.84 -18.33
N ASP A 7 55.87 15.21 -18.22
CA ASP A 7 54.98 14.98 -19.37
C ASP A 7 54.30 16.28 -19.85
N TYR A 8 54.18 17.28 -18.96
CA TYR A 8 53.65 18.61 -19.28
C TYR A 8 54.73 19.52 -19.88
N GLU A 9 55.97 19.43 -19.38
CA GLU A 9 57.14 20.11 -19.94
C GLU A 9 57.44 19.62 -21.37
N GLU A 10 57.45 18.30 -21.61
CA GLU A 10 57.68 17.74 -22.95
C GLU A 10 56.56 18.09 -23.96
N ALA A 11 55.35 18.38 -23.49
CA ALA A 11 54.25 18.83 -24.34
C ALA A 11 54.29 20.34 -24.61
N ALA A 12 54.88 21.13 -23.71
CA ALA A 12 55.14 22.55 -23.94
C ALA A 12 56.24 22.75 -25.00
N ASP A 13 57.26 21.88 -25.02
CA ASP A 13 58.35 21.91 -26.01
C ASP A 13 57.92 21.52 -27.44
N LYS A 14 56.84 20.73 -27.59
CA LYS A 14 56.27 20.35 -28.89
C LYS A 14 55.33 21.41 -29.50
N GLY A 15 55.24 22.58 -28.86
CA GLY A 15 54.47 23.73 -29.33
C GLY A 15 53.08 23.87 -28.72
N PRO A 16 52.46 25.07 -28.80
CA PRO A 16 51.25 25.45 -28.06
C PRO A 16 50.03 24.57 -28.37
N VAL A 17 50.00 23.93 -29.54
CA VAL A 17 48.91 23.06 -29.99
C VAL A 17 48.86 21.73 -29.22
N ALA A 18 50.02 21.16 -28.85
CA ALA A 18 50.09 19.90 -28.10
C ALA A 18 49.64 20.07 -26.64
N LEU A 19 49.98 21.21 -26.03
CA LEU A 19 49.47 21.61 -24.72
C LEU A 19 47.95 21.82 -24.76
N GLY A 20 47.45 22.49 -25.81
CA GLY A 20 46.02 22.70 -26.03
C GLY A 20 45.22 21.40 -26.11
N TRP A 21 45.70 20.39 -26.81
CA TRP A 21 45.04 19.08 -26.91
C TRP A 21 45.00 18.31 -25.58
N LYS A 22 46.05 18.38 -24.76
CA LYS A 22 46.05 17.76 -23.42
C LYS A 22 45.05 18.44 -22.48
N ILE A 23 44.97 19.76 -22.52
CA ILE A 23 43.99 20.54 -21.74
C ILE A 23 42.57 20.22 -22.22
N LEU A 24 42.33 20.21 -23.53
CA LEU A 24 41.03 19.85 -24.12
C LEU A 24 40.62 18.42 -23.73
N GLY A 25 41.54 17.45 -23.80
CA GLY A 25 41.30 16.08 -23.38
C GLY A 25 40.95 15.95 -21.90
N ALA A 26 41.62 16.72 -21.03
CA ALA A 26 41.29 16.79 -19.60
C ALA A 26 39.91 17.40 -19.34
N ILE A 27 39.53 18.44 -20.08
CA ILE A 27 38.19 19.05 -20.00
C ILE A 27 37.11 18.07 -20.45
N VAL A 28 37.31 17.38 -21.57
CA VAL A 28 36.36 16.38 -22.08
C VAL A 28 36.18 15.23 -21.07
N LEU A 29 37.28 14.73 -20.50
CA LEU A 29 37.23 13.70 -19.46
C LEU A 29 36.47 14.19 -18.22
N PHE A 30 36.70 15.44 -17.80
CA PHE A 30 36.02 16.04 -16.67
C PHE A 30 34.50 16.17 -16.89
N VAL A 31 34.08 16.61 -18.09
CA VAL A 31 32.66 16.69 -18.46
C VAL A 31 32.01 15.30 -18.43
N ILE A 32 32.67 14.28 -18.98
CA ILE A 32 32.16 12.89 -18.97
C ILE A 32 31.96 12.40 -17.53
N VAL A 33 32.92 12.65 -16.64
CA VAL A 33 32.83 12.26 -15.23
C VAL A 33 31.66 12.96 -14.53
N ILE A 34 31.48 14.26 -14.73
CA ILE A 34 30.33 15.00 -14.18
C ILE A 34 29.00 14.44 -14.71
N SER A 35 28.92 14.13 -16.01
CA SER A 35 27.71 13.57 -16.62
C SER A 35 27.34 12.20 -16.01
N VAL A 36 28.33 11.33 -15.79
CA VAL A 36 28.11 10.01 -15.15
C VAL A 36 27.67 10.18 -13.69
N ILE A 37 28.30 11.08 -12.94
CA ILE A 37 27.92 11.38 -11.55
C ILE A 37 26.50 11.96 -11.49
N GLY A 38 26.16 12.88 -12.39
CA GLY A 38 24.81 13.46 -12.49
C GLY A 38 23.75 12.42 -12.82
N TRP A 39 24.02 11.50 -13.75
CA TRP A 39 23.12 10.39 -14.08
C TRP A 39 22.93 9.45 -12.89
N ALA A 40 24.01 9.06 -12.20
CA ALA A 40 23.94 8.22 -11.01
C ALA A 40 23.15 8.90 -9.87
N MET A 41 23.41 10.19 -9.60
CA MET A 41 22.67 10.97 -8.60
C MET A 41 21.18 11.13 -8.95
N GLY A 42 20.84 11.17 -10.24
CA GLY A 42 19.44 11.16 -10.70
C GLY A 42 18.69 9.91 -10.24
N TRP A 43 19.28 8.74 -10.44
CA TRP A 43 18.70 7.46 -10.00
C TRP A 43 18.54 7.38 -8.47
N PHE A 44 19.54 7.84 -7.72
CA PHE A 44 19.44 7.91 -6.25
C PHE A 44 18.39 8.92 -5.79
N SER A 45 18.24 10.05 -6.49
CA SER A 45 17.23 11.06 -6.17
C SER A 45 15.81 10.51 -6.38
N GLU A 46 15.57 9.76 -7.45
CA GLU A 46 14.28 9.12 -7.70
C GLU A 46 13.96 8.05 -6.65
N ALA A 47 14.91 7.18 -6.32
CA ALA A 47 14.74 6.18 -5.28
C ALA A 47 14.48 6.82 -3.90
N ALA A 48 15.18 7.91 -3.57
CA ALA A 48 14.97 8.67 -2.35
C ALA A 48 13.58 9.32 -2.31
N LYS A 49 13.14 9.93 -3.42
CA LYS A 49 11.79 10.51 -3.55
C LYS A 49 10.70 9.46 -3.38
N VAL A 50 10.79 8.31 -4.07
CA VAL A 50 9.82 7.22 -3.93
C VAL A 50 9.80 6.69 -2.50
N THR A 51 10.97 6.56 -1.86
CA THR A 51 11.05 6.13 -0.45
C THR A 51 10.37 7.14 0.46
N GLN A 52 10.60 8.44 0.26
CA GLN A 52 9.96 9.50 1.04
C GLN A 52 8.45 9.56 0.80
N GLU A 53 7.99 9.37 -0.44
CA GLU A 53 6.56 9.34 -0.78
C GLU A 53 5.85 8.09 -0.24
N GLN A 54 6.53 6.96 -0.16
CA GLN A 54 5.94 5.70 0.30
C GLN A 54 6.09 5.44 1.80
N PHE A 55 7.18 5.90 2.40
CA PHE A 55 7.58 5.64 3.78
C PHE A 55 7.83 6.91 4.61
N GLY A 56 7.61 8.10 4.05
CA GLY A 56 7.69 9.33 4.81
C GLY A 56 6.62 9.38 5.92
N PRO A 57 6.86 10.13 7.02
CA PRO A 57 5.94 10.17 8.16
C PRO A 57 4.49 10.53 7.80
N SER A 58 4.30 11.48 6.88
CA SER A 58 2.96 11.86 6.41
C SER A 58 2.27 10.74 5.61
N ALA A 59 3.02 10.02 4.77
CA ALA A 59 2.49 8.88 4.02
C ALA A 59 2.13 7.72 4.93
N LEU A 60 2.94 7.45 5.96
CA LEU A 60 2.67 6.47 7.00
C LEU A 60 1.40 6.80 7.78
N LEU A 61 1.22 8.07 8.19
CA LEU A 61 0.04 8.51 8.92
C LEU A 61 -1.23 8.33 8.08
N LYS A 62 -1.21 8.77 6.82
CA LYS A 62 -2.35 8.59 5.90
C LYS A 62 -2.71 7.12 5.68
N LYS A 63 -1.70 6.25 5.51
CA LYS A 63 -1.91 4.80 5.40
C LYS A 63 -2.52 4.24 6.68
N TYR A 64 -2.05 4.68 7.84
CA TYR A 64 -2.59 4.27 9.13
C TYR A 64 -4.05 4.68 9.33
N GLU A 65 -4.38 5.94 9.04
CA GLU A 65 -5.77 6.43 9.04
C GLU A 65 -6.65 5.58 8.13
N TRP A 66 -6.19 5.31 6.91
CA TRP A 66 -6.90 4.42 5.99
C TRP A 66 -7.14 3.02 6.56
N PHE A 67 -6.12 2.38 7.14
CA PHE A 67 -6.29 1.05 7.73
C PHE A 67 -7.26 1.07 8.93
N LYS A 68 -7.25 2.13 9.74
CA LYS A 68 -8.17 2.30 10.87
C LYS A 68 -9.61 2.50 10.38
N ASP A 69 -9.81 3.32 9.35
CA ASP A 69 -11.13 3.55 8.76
C ASP A 69 -11.68 2.29 8.11
N VAL A 70 -10.85 1.55 7.37
CA VAL A 70 -11.24 0.28 6.75
C VAL A 70 -11.57 -0.78 7.81
N SER A 71 -10.77 -0.85 8.88
CA SER A 71 -11.02 -1.73 10.03
C SER A 71 -12.39 -1.44 10.66
N ALA A 72 -12.70 -0.17 10.95
CA ALA A 72 -14.00 0.23 11.47
C ALA A 72 -15.16 -0.08 10.50
N GLN A 73 -14.95 0.08 9.19
CA GLN A 73 -15.94 -0.29 8.17
C GLN A 73 -16.19 -1.81 8.11
N LEU A 74 -15.15 -2.63 8.26
CA LEU A 74 -15.28 -4.08 8.34
C LEU A 74 -16.07 -4.51 9.57
N ASP A 75 -15.81 -3.90 10.72
CA ASP A 75 -16.55 -4.19 11.96
C ASP A 75 -18.02 -3.78 11.85
N LYS A 76 -18.30 -2.62 11.24
CA LYS A 76 -19.67 -2.19 10.93
C LYS A 76 -20.38 -3.21 10.03
N LYS A 77 -19.77 -3.60 8.90
CA LYS A 77 -20.36 -4.58 7.97
C LYS A 77 -20.63 -5.92 8.66
N ARG A 78 -19.75 -6.35 9.57
CA ARG A 78 -19.95 -7.55 10.39
C ARG A 78 -21.15 -7.42 11.33
N ALA A 79 -21.35 -6.25 11.93
CA ALA A 79 -22.54 -5.97 12.73
C ALA A 79 -23.81 -5.96 11.87
N ASP A 80 -23.76 -5.34 10.69
CA ASP A 80 -24.88 -5.29 9.75
C ASP A 80 -25.30 -6.71 9.32
N ILE A 81 -24.34 -7.59 8.99
CA ILE A 81 -24.60 -9.01 8.68
C ILE A 81 -25.34 -9.69 9.84
N LYS A 82 -24.87 -9.50 11.08
CA LYS A 82 -25.53 -10.08 12.27
C LYS A 82 -26.96 -9.57 12.46
N VAL A 83 -27.24 -8.30 12.13
CA VAL A 83 -28.59 -7.75 12.19
C VAL A 83 -29.49 -8.44 11.17
N TYR A 84 -29.01 -8.64 9.94
CA TYR A 84 -29.76 -9.37 8.91
C TYR A 84 -30.00 -10.83 9.29
N ASP A 85 -28.96 -11.55 9.74
CA ASP A 85 -29.07 -12.93 10.20
C ASP A 85 -30.05 -13.04 11.39
N GLY A 86 -30.01 -12.08 12.30
CA GLY A 86 -30.94 -11.99 13.42
C GLY A 86 -32.40 -11.79 12.98
N ARG A 87 -32.65 -10.92 12.00
CA ARG A 87 -33.99 -10.70 11.42
C ARG A 87 -34.50 -11.95 10.72
N MET A 88 -33.67 -12.60 9.91
CA MET A 88 -34.01 -13.86 9.23
C MET A 88 -34.32 -14.97 10.25
N THR A 89 -33.49 -15.13 11.28
CA THR A 89 -33.69 -16.11 12.35
C THR A 89 -34.96 -15.83 13.15
N ALA A 90 -35.25 -14.57 13.46
CA ALA A 90 -36.47 -14.18 14.15
C ALA A 90 -37.71 -14.54 13.33
N MET A 91 -37.71 -14.24 12.03
CA MET A 91 -38.81 -14.62 11.13
C MET A 91 -38.97 -16.13 11.01
N GLU A 92 -37.88 -16.89 10.86
CA GLU A 92 -37.91 -18.36 10.86
C GLU A 92 -38.48 -18.91 12.17
N SER A 93 -38.16 -18.29 13.30
CA SER A 93 -38.63 -18.71 14.61
C SER A 93 -40.15 -18.53 14.78
N SER A 94 -40.75 -17.51 14.15
CA SER A 94 -42.20 -17.28 14.13
C SER A 94 -42.95 -18.37 13.35
N TYR A 95 -42.27 -19.07 12.45
CA TYR A 95 -42.84 -20.10 11.58
C TYR A 95 -42.32 -21.51 11.86
N LYS A 96 -41.82 -21.78 13.08
CA LYS A 96 -41.33 -23.11 13.49
C LYS A 96 -42.31 -24.22 13.11
N GLY A 97 -41.79 -25.24 12.42
CA GLY A 97 -42.55 -26.41 11.98
C GLY A 97 -43.34 -26.23 10.69
N LYS A 98 -43.33 -25.04 10.07
CA LYS A 98 -43.92 -24.79 8.75
C LYS A 98 -42.80 -24.65 7.70
N SER A 99 -43.00 -25.27 6.54
CA SER A 99 -42.08 -25.10 5.41
C SER A 99 -42.18 -23.68 4.85
N ARG A 100 -41.10 -23.17 4.24
CA ARG A 100 -41.11 -21.83 3.58
C ARG A 100 -42.26 -21.68 2.58
N GLY A 101 -42.69 -22.76 1.91
CA GLY A 101 -43.83 -22.72 0.98
C GLY A 101 -45.18 -22.39 1.65
N GLN A 102 -45.30 -22.64 2.95
CA GLN A 102 -46.51 -22.38 3.74
C GLN A 102 -46.53 -21.00 4.39
N TRP A 103 -45.47 -20.20 4.25
CA TRP A 103 -45.43 -18.84 4.76
C TRP A 103 -46.31 -17.92 3.91
N PRO A 104 -46.90 -16.87 4.50
CA PRO A 104 -47.53 -15.79 3.74
C PRO A 104 -46.59 -15.25 2.66
N ARG A 105 -47.15 -14.81 1.54
CA ARG A 105 -46.37 -14.39 0.38
C ARG A 105 -45.46 -13.22 0.74
N GLU A 106 -46.00 -12.26 1.48
CA GLU A 106 -45.36 -11.03 1.93
C GLU A 106 -44.10 -11.32 2.75
N ASP A 107 -44.17 -12.27 3.67
CA ASP A 107 -43.04 -12.65 4.51
C ASP A 107 -41.94 -13.38 3.73
N ARG A 108 -42.31 -14.18 2.72
CA ARG A 108 -41.31 -14.82 1.85
C ARG A 108 -40.58 -13.80 0.98
N GLU A 109 -41.33 -12.84 0.43
CA GLU A 109 -40.75 -11.75 -0.34
C GLU A 109 -39.81 -10.92 0.54
N GLN A 110 -40.23 -10.57 1.75
CA GLN A 110 -39.41 -9.85 2.72
C GLN A 110 -38.14 -10.63 3.13
N TYR A 111 -38.27 -11.94 3.35
CA TYR A 111 -37.12 -12.81 3.65
C TYR A 111 -36.12 -12.82 2.49
N ASN A 112 -36.59 -12.96 1.25
CA ASN A 112 -35.73 -12.97 0.07
C ASN A 112 -35.01 -11.63 -0.14
N VAL A 113 -35.68 -10.52 0.18
CA VAL A 113 -35.05 -9.19 0.18
C VAL A 113 -33.93 -9.12 1.22
N TRP A 114 -34.17 -9.50 2.47
CA TRP A 114 -33.13 -9.52 3.51
C TRP A 114 -31.97 -10.46 3.17
N SER A 115 -32.26 -11.64 2.60
CA SER A 115 -31.24 -12.58 2.16
C SER A 115 -30.36 -11.99 1.06
N SER A 116 -30.96 -11.29 0.09
CA SER A 116 -30.24 -10.62 -0.99
C SER A 116 -29.40 -9.43 -0.48
N GLU A 117 -29.95 -8.65 0.45
CA GLU A 117 -29.23 -7.56 1.13
C GLU A 117 -28.04 -8.10 1.93
N ALA A 118 -28.25 -9.16 2.73
CA ALA A 118 -27.20 -9.81 3.50
C ALA A 118 -26.07 -10.33 2.59
N ALA A 119 -26.42 -10.97 1.47
CA ALA A 119 -25.44 -11.42 0.48
C ALA A 119 -24.64 -10.25 -0.12
N GLY A 120 -25.29 -9.12 -0.41
CA GLY A 120 -24.62 -7.91 -0.87
C GLY A 120 -23.64 -7.32 0.16
N VAL A 121 -24.03 -7.29 1.44
CA VAL A 121 -23.16 -6.82 2.52
C VAL A 121 -21.98 -7.78 2.74
N LYS A 122 -22.20 -9.10 2.69
CA LYS A 122 -21.15 -10.12 2.75
C LYS A 122 -20.15 -9.96 1.60
N ALA A 123 -20.63 -9.79 0.36
CA ALA A 123 -19.77 -9.58 -0.80
C ALA A 123 -18.90 -8.32 -0.63
N SER A 124 -19.51 -7.21 -0.21
CA SER A 124 -18.79 -5.96 0.07
C SER A 124 -17.80 -6.08 1.24
N TYR A 125 -18.12 -6.87 2.27
CA TYR A 125 -17.20 -7.20 3.35
C TYR A 125 -15.99 -7.98 2.84
N ASN A 126 -16.22 -9.02 2.04
CA ASN A 126 -15.16 -9.87 1.49
C ASN A 126 -14.23 -9.08 0.57
N GLU A 127 -14.77 -8.20 -0.28
CA GLU A 127 -13.98 -7.31 -1.11
C GLU A 127 -13.11 -6.37 -0.28
N LEU A 128 -13.70 -5.71 0.73
CA LEU A 128 -12.98 -4.77 1.58
C LEU A 128 -11.90 -5.49 2.42
N ALA A 129 -12.18 -6.70 2.90
CA ALA A 129 -11.23 -7.53 3.62
C ALA A 129 -10.08 -7.97 2.71
N ALA A 130 -10.35 -8.32 1.46
CA ALA A 130 -9.32 -8.64 0.48
C ALA A 130 -8.43 -7.42 0.17
N GLN A 131 -9.02 -6.24 0.01
CA GLN A 131 -8.26 -4.99 -0.19
C GLN A 131 -7.40 -4.67 1.04
N TYR A 132 -7.96 -4.77 2.24
CA TYR A 132 -7.22 -4.59 3.50
C TYR A 132 -6.01 -5.54 3.57
N ASN A 133 -6.24 -6.83 3.37
CA ASN A 133 -5.20 -7.86 3.43
C ASN A 133 -4.12 -7.65 2.34
N ALA A 134 -4.52 -7.26 1.13
CA ALA A 134 -3.58 -6.98 0.04
C ALA A 134 -2.71 -5.75 0.31
N GLN A 135 -3.29 -4.67 0.88
CA GLN A 135 -2.53 -3.49 1.27
C GLN A 135 -1.64 -3.78 2.48
N MET A 136 -2.13 -4.56 3.44
CA MET A 136 -1.35 -4.99 4.59
C MET A 136 -0.17 -5.88 4.19
N ALA A 137 -0.34 -6.78 3.22
CA ALA A 137 0.75 -7.63 2.71
C ALA A 137 1.86 -6.82 1.99
N LYS A 138 1.49 -5.75 1.28
CA LYS A 138 2.44 -4.83 0.64
C LYS A 138 3.22 -4.01 1.66
N PHE A 139 2.62 -3.76 2.81
CA PHE A 139 3.19 -2.95 3.86
C PHE A 139 3.74 -3.86 4.95
N ASN A 140 5.00 -4.30 4.82
CA ASN A 140 5.66 -5.17 5.81
C ASN A 140 5.88 -4.42 7.13
N TRP A 141 4.83 -4.37 7.95
CA TRP A 141 4.73 -3.37 9.00
C TRP A 141 5.24 -3.97 10.31
N ARG A 142 6.51 -3.72 10.63
CA ARG A 142 7.03 -3.92 12.00
C ARG A 142 6.18 -3.19 13.05
N PHE A 143 5.40 -2.16 12.68
CA PHE A 143 4.45 -1.49 13.55
C PHE A 143 3.25 -2.38 13.98
N ALA A 144 2.86 -3.38 13.17
CA ALA A 144 1.67 -4.20 13.38
C ALA A 144 1.97 -5.35 14.36
N ASN A 145 3.24 -5.49 14.72
CA ASN A 145 3.79 -6.62 15.48
C ASN A 145 4.09 -6.30 16.94
N LYS A 146 3.66 -5.13 17.45
CA LYS A 146 3.97 -4.49 18.75
C LYS A 146 5.18 -3.55 18.70
N GLY A 147 4.98 -2.34 19.23
CA GLY A 147 6.05 -1.49 19.77
C GLY A 147 6.17 -0.08 19.19
N GLN A 148 5.62 0.20 18.01
CA GLN A 148 5.64 1.54 17.41
C GLN A 148 4.25 1.89 16.86
N LEU A 149 3.26 1.92 17.75
CA LEU A 149 1.99 2.56 17.45
C LEU A 149 2.24 4.08 17.39
N PRO A 150 1.66 4.83 16.44
CA PRO A 150 1.72 6.29 16.48
C PRO A 150 1.11 6.79 17.80
N GLU A 151 1.60 7.94 18.28
CA GLU A 151 1.12 8.53 19.53
C GLU A 151 -0.42 8.60 19.56
N GLY A 152 -1.03 8.03 20.61
CA GLY A 152 -2.48 8.00 20.80
C GLY A 152 -3.19 6.70 20.39
N ALA A 153 -2.49 5.70 19.83
CA ALA A 153 -3.06 4.39 19.57
C ALA A 153 -2.65 3.37 20.65
N SER A 154 -3.64 2.83 21.39
CA SER A 154 -3.44 1.87 22.48
C SER A 154 -3.48 0.41 22.05
N GLU A 155 -4.13 0.11 20.92
CA GLU A 155 -4.34 -1.25 20.42
C GLU A 155 -3.80 -1.43 18.99
N PRO A 156 -3.12 -2.55 18.69
CA PRO A 156 -2.66 -2.85 17.35
C PRO A 156 -3.81 -3.28 16.43
N LEU A 157 -3.75 -2.84 15.17
CA LEU A 157 -4.69 -3.28 14.15
C LEU A 157 -4.57 -4.78 13.87
N PRO A 158 -5.66 -5.48 13.56
CA PRO A 158 -5.64 -6.90 13.24
C PRO A 158 -4.79 -7.15 11.98
N ARG A 159 -3.86 -8.12 12.06
CA ARG A 159 -2.93 -8.44 10.96
C ARG A 159 -3.64 -8.93 9.70
N GLU A 160 -4.72 -9.67 9.89
CA GLU A 160 -5.54 -10.21 8.82
C GLU A 160 -7.00 -10.23 9.28
N TYR A 161 -7.91 -9.85 8.41
CA TYR A 161 -9.32 -10.20 8.57
C TYR A 161 -9.55 -11.55 7.87
N LYS A 162 -9.40 -12.65 8.61
CA LYS A 162 -9.78 -14.00 8.16
C LYS A 162 -11.06 -14.44 8.84
N THR A 163 -12.18 -14.07 8.24
CA THR A 163 -13.34 -14.96 8.15
C THR A 163 -14.10 -14.51 6.91
N TYR A 164 -13.84 -15.16 5.78
CA TYR A 164 -14.80 -15.11 4.68
C TYR A 164 -16.13 -15.57 5.27
N THR A 165 -17.14 -14.69 5.26
CA THR A 165 -18.48 -15.14 5.56
C THR A 165 -18.91 -15.91 4.32
N GLU A 166 -19.01 -17.23 4.45
CA GLU A 166 -19.42 -18.11 3.36
C GLU A 166 -20.72 -17.57 2.74
N ASN A 167 -20.80 -17.65 1.41
CA ASN A 167 -21.93 -17.19 0.61
C ASN A 167 -23.24 -17.80 1.14
#